data_AF-A0AAD8EHY5-F1
#
_entry.id   AF-A0AAD8EHY5-F1
#
_cell.length_a   1.000
_cell.length_b   1.000
_cell.length_c   1.000
_cell.angle_alpha   90.00
_cell.angle_beta   90.00
_cell.angle_gamma   90.00
#
_symmetry.space_group_name_H-M   'P 1'
#
loop_
_entity.id
_entity.type
_entity.pdbx_description
1 polymer ?
#
loop_
_entity_poly.entity_id
_entity_poly.type
_entity_poly.pdbx_seq_one_letter_code
_entity_poly.pdbx_strand_id
1 'polypeptide(L)'
;MPTQWQTIAPIIRRTAAQCIERYEYLLDQAQKKEDGEDAADDPRKLKPGEIDPNPETKPALPDPIDMDEDDLEMLSEARARLANTQGKKAKRKAREKQLKEAQ
;
A
#
# COMPACT_ATOMS: atom_id res chain seq x y z
N MET A 1 -7.20 16.17 23.55
CA MET A 1 -7.94 15.41 22.52
C MET A 1 -7.57 13.93 22.65
N PRO A 2 -8.17 13.17 23.60
CA PRO A 2 -7.83 11.76 23.77
C PRO A 2 -8.23 10.95 22.51
N THR A 3 -7.32 10.09 22.04
CA THR A 3 -7.53 9.11 20.95
C THR A 3 -8.08 9.64 19.61
N GLN A 4 -7.97 10.95 19.34
CA GLN A 4 -8.44 11.58 18.09
C GLN A 4 -7.34 11.69 17.03
N TRP A 5 -6.81 10.54 16.63
CA TRP A 5 -5.63 10.46 15.76
C TRP A 5 -5.84 11.04 14.35
N GLN A 6 -7.05 10.94 13.80
CA GLN A 6 -7.40 11.57 12.52
C GLN A 6 -7.33 13.10 12.56
N THR A 7 -7.58 13.70 13.73
CA THR A 7 -7.50 15.15 13.93
C THR A 7 -6.06 15.60 14.21
N ILE A 8 -5.28 14.76 14.91
CA ILE A 8 -3.90 15.06 15.28
C ILE A 8 -2.93 14.88 14.10
N ALA A 9 -3.15 13.86 13.26
CA ALA A 9 -2.27 13.48 12.16
C ALA A 9 -1.96 14.63 11.16
N PRO A 10 -2.94 15.41 10.67
CA PRO A 10 -2.68 16.55 9.79
C PRO A 10 -1.83 17.65 10.44
N ILE A 11 -1.95 17.84 11.77
CA ILE A 11 -1.18 18.84 12.52
C ILE A 11 0.31 18.47 12.54
N ILE A 12 0.62 17.18 12.72
CA ILE A 12 1.99 16.64 12.82
C ILE A 12 2.56 16.25 11.43
N ARG A 13 1.73 16.27 10.37
CA ARG A 13 2.09 15.85 9.00
C ARG A 13 2.62 14.41 8.94
N ARG A 14 1.92 13.50 9.61
CA ARG A 14 2.12 12.05 9.56
C ARG A 14 0.77 11.37 9.36
N THR A 15 0.76 10.09 9.00
CA THR A 15 -0.52 9.36 8.93
C THR A 15 -1.04 9.06 10.33
N ALA A 16 -2.36 8.90 10.47
CA ALA A 16 -2.96 8.54 11.77
C ALA A 16 -2.38 7.24 12.34
N ALA A 17 -2.14 6.24 11.47
CA ALA A 17 -1.51 4.98 11.86
C ALA A 17 -0.08 5.18 12.41
N GLN A 18 0.76 5.96 11.72
CA GLN A 18 2.11 6.29 12.19
C GLN A 18 2.09 7.05 13.53
N CYS A 19 1.12 7.94 13.71
CA CYS A 19 0.97 8.68 14.96
C CYS A 19 0.61 7.75 16.13
N ILE A 20 -0.31 6.81 15.91
CA ILE A 20 -0.71 5.82 16.93
C ILE A 20 0.46 4.92 17.29
N GLU A 21 1.08 4.30 16.29
CA GLU A 21 2.21 3.38 16.49
C GLU A 21 3.36 4.06 17.24
N ARG A 22 3.71 5.29 16.85
CA ARG A 22 4.76 6.05 17.53
C ARG A 22 4.37 6.45 18.95
N TYR A 23 3.12 6.79 19.19
CA TYR A 23 2.64 7.14 20.53
C TYR A 23 2.68 5.94 21.47
N GLU A 24 2.20 4.78 21.03
CA GLU A 24 2.26 3.55 21.82
C GLU A 24 3.70 3.12 22.10
N TYR A 25 4.57 3.17 21.09
CA TYR A 25 6.00 2.91 21.27
C TYR A 25 6.63 3.79 22.36
N LEU A 26 6.28 5.08 22.40
CA LEU A 26 6.79 6.01 23.41
C LEU A 26 6.23 5.72 24.82
N LEU A 27 4.97 5.28 24.92
CA LEU A 27 4.39 4.82 26.19
C LEU A 27 5.09 3.56 26.70
N ASP A 28 5.26 2.56 25.83
CA ASP A 28 5.94 1.31 26.18
C ASP A 28 7.40 1.56 26.60
N GLN A 29 8.10 2.49 25.95
CA GLN A 29 9.45 2.90 26.35
C GLN A 29 9.49 3.60 27.71
N ALA A 30 8.49 4.39 28.05
CA ALA A 30 8.40 5.06 29.34
C ALA A 30 8.10 4.05 30.46
N GLN A 31 7.16 3.13 30.23
CA GLN A 31 6.78 2.08 31.19
C GLN A 31 7.89 1.04 31.39
N LYS A 32 8.59 0.62 30.33
CA LYS A 32 9.74 -0.30 30.45
C LYS A 32 10.90 0.26 31.27
N LYS A 33 11.06 1.58 31.33
CA LYS A 33 12.06 2.22 32.20
C LYS A 33 11.68 2.19 33.68
N GLU A 34 10.40 2.02 34.01
CA GLU A 34 9.93 1.88 35.39
C GLU A 34 9.96 0.42 35.89
N ASP A 35 9.56 -0.55 35.06
CA ASP A 35 9.31 -1.92 35.55
C ASP A 35 10.33 -2.99 35.14
N GLY A 36 11.29 -2.72 34.24
CA GLY A 36 12.43 -3.63 33.96
C GLY A 36 12.10 -5.04 33.44
N GLU A 37 10.82 -5.37 33.19
CA GLU A 37 10.38 -6.68 32.72
C GLU A 37 10.33 -6.75 31.17
N ASP A 38 10.85 -7.86 30.64
CA ASP A 38 10.81 -8.17 29.21
C ASP A 38 9.35 -8.35 28.77
N ALA A 39 8.90 -7.45 27.88
CA ALA A 39 7.60 -7.50 27.20
C ALA A 39 7.55 -8.65 26.19
N ALA A 40 7.58 -9.88 26.68
CA ALA A 40 7.66 -11.09 25.87
C ALA A 40 6.36 -11.37 25.08
N ASP A 41 5.23 -10.76 25.46
CA ASP A 41 3.93 -10.99 24.82
C ASP A 41 3.19 -9.65 24.64
N ASP A 42 3.55 -8.91 23.58
CA ASP A 42 2.83 -7.70 23.18
C ASP A 42 1.48 -8.11 22.56
N PRO A 43 0.32 -7.79 23.20
CA PRO A 43 -1.00 -8.19 22.72
C PRO A 43 -1.36 -7.63 21.34
N ARG A 44 -0.58 -6.66 20.84
CA ARG A 44 -0.75 -6.03 19.53
C ARG A 44 -0.15 -6.84 18.39
N LYS A 45 0.70 -7.83 18.68
CA LYS A 45 1.22 -8.73 17.64
C LYS A 45 0.09 -9.62 17.17
N LEU A 46 -0.15 -9.58 15.86
CA LEU A 46 -1.14 -10.40 15.18
C LEU A 46 -0.94 -11.87 15.57
N LYS A 47 -2.01 -12.52 16.04
CA LYS A 47 -1.93 -13.95 16.36
C LYS A 47 -1.86 -14.76 15.07
N PRO A 48 -1.18 -15.92 15.06
CA PRO A 48 -1.18 -16.80 13.89
C PRO A 48 -2.61 -17.13 13.46
N GLY A 49 -2.99 -16.77 12.22
CA GLY A 49 -4.32 -16.99 11.65
C GLY A 49 -5.28 -15.81 11.70
N GLU A 50 -4.94 -14.71 12.36
CA GLU A 50 -5.71 -13.46 12.31
C GLU A 50 -5.31 -12.65 11.06
N ILE A 51 -6.28 -11.99 10.41
CA ILE A 51 -6.02 -11.09 9.27
C ILE A 51 -5.74 -9.71 9.84
N ASP A 52 -4.69 -9.05 9.35
CA ASP A 52 -4.39 -7.68 9.74
C ASP A 52 -5.53 -6.74 9.33
N PRO A 53 -6.11 -5.96 10.26
CA PRO A 53 -7.15 -4.99 9.93
C PRO A 53 -6.66 -3.81 9.08
N ASN A 54 -5.35 -3.50 9.06
CA ASN A 54 -4.77 -2.36 8.35
C ASN A 54 -3.55 -2.77 7.49
N PRO A 55 -3.69 -3.67 6.50
CA PRO A 55 -2.56 -4.14 5.70
C PRO A 55 -1.91 -3.03 4.86
N GLU A 56 -2.63 -1.95 4.57
CA GLU A 56 -2.14 -0.81 3.76
C GLU A 56 -1.10 0.04 4.50
N THR A 57 -0.97 -0.10 5.82
CA THR A 57 0.02 0.62 6.61
C THR A 57 1.37 -0.09 6.63
N LYS A 58 1.41 -1.35 6.21
CA LYS A 58 2.63 -2.16 6.17
C LYS A 58 3.47 -1.88 4.93
N PRO A 59 4.80 -2.04 5.02
CA PRO A 59 5.66 -1.98 3.84
C PRO A 59 5.29 -3.10 2.86
N ALA A 60 5.37 -2.79 1.56
CA ALA A 60 5.18 -3.78 0.51
C ALA A 60 6.24 -4.87 0.59
N LEU A 61 5.85 -6.11 0.27
CA LEU A 61 6.79 -7.20 0.15
C LEU A 61 7.63 -7.01 -1.13
N PRO A 62 8.92 -7.39 -1.10
CA PRO A 62 9.73 -7.44 -2.32
C PRO A 62 9.17 -8.45 -3.32
N ASP A 63 9.33 -8.15 -4.61
CA ASP A 63 8.92 -9.05 -5.69
C ASP A 63 9.75 -10.35 -5.65
N PRO A 64 9.12 -11.51 -5.90
CA PRO A 64 9.84 -12.77 -6.03
C PRO A 64 10.73 -12.79 -7.28
N ILE A 65 11.81 -13.59 -7.25
CA ILE A 65 12.74 -13.74 -8.40
C ILE A 65 12.00 -14.32 -9.61
N ASP A 66 11.23 -15.37 -9.37
CA ASP A 66 10.36 -15.99 -10.35
C ASP A 66 8.93 -15.52 -10.08
N MET A 67 8.51 -14.45 -10.77
CA MET A 67 7.12 -13.98 -10.76
C MET A 67 6.21 -15.04 -11.40
N ASP A 68 5.02 -15.20 -10.85
CA ASP A 68 4.01 -16.09 -11.42
C ASP A 68 3.36 -15.48 -12.68
N GLU A 69 2.54 -16.29 -13.36
CA GLU A 69 1.88 -15.88 -14.59
C GLU A 69 0.90 -14.72 -14.36
N ASP A 70 0.21 -14.70 -13.22
CA ASP A 70 -0.77 -13.68 -12.86
C ASP A 70 -0.11 -12.31 -12.66
N ASP A 71 1.03 -12.24 -11.96
CA ASP A 71 1.79 -11.00 -11.75
C ASP A 71 2.38 -10.48 -13.07
N LEU A 72 2.92 -11.37 -13.89
CA LEU A 72 3.44 -11.01 -15.21
C LEU A 72 2.34 -10.49 -16.14
N GLU A 73 1.17 -11.13 -16.13
CA GLU A 73 0.00 -10.68 -16.90
C GLU A 73 -0.46 -9.29 -16.42
N MET A 74 -0.54 -9.09 -15.10
CA MET A 74 -0.91 -7.81 -14.49
C MET A 74 0.04 -6.67 -14.92
N LEU A 75 1.36 -6.91 -14.93
CA LEU A 75 2.34 -5.93 -15.39
C LEU A 75 2.20 -5.65 -16.89
N SER A 76 1.92 -6.67 -17.70
CA SER A 76 1.71 -6.51 -19.13
C SER A 76 0.47 -5.66 -19.44
N GLU A 77 -0.62 -5.87 -18.69
CA GLU A 77 -1.85 -5.11 -18.81
C GLU A 77 -1.65 -3.67 -18.35
N ALA A 78 -0.99 -3.46 -17.20
CA ALA A 78 -0.71 -2.13 -16.68
C ALA A 78 0.07 -1.29 -17.70
N ARG A 79 1.09 -1.87 -18.34
CA ARG A 79 1.86 -1.22 -19.41
C ARG A 79 0.97 -0.86 -20.60
N ALA A 80 0.12 -1.79 -21.06
CA ALA A 80 -0.77 -1.55 -22.19
C ALA A 80 -1.80 -0.45 -21.90
N ARG A 81 -2.35 -0.41 -20.68
CA ARG A 81 -3.30 0.63 -20.25
C ARG A 81 -2.64 2.00 -20.14
N LEU A 82 -1.47 2.10 -19.52
CA LEU A 82 -0.73 3.36 -19.37
C LEU A 82 -0.29 3.95 -20.72
N ALA A 83 0.12 3.12 -21.67
CA ALA A 83 0.52 3.58 -23.00
C ALA A 83 -0.65 4.03 -23.87
N ASN A 84 -1.87 3.57 -23.58
CA ASN A 84 -3.03 3.81 -24.43
C ASN A 84 -3.75 5.13 -24.08
N THR A 85 -3.51 6.15 -24.88
CA THR A 85 -4.19 7.46 -24.77
C THR A 85 -5.32 7.65 -25.79
N GLN A 86 -5.48 6.71 -26.74
CA GLN A 86 -6.40 6.87 -27.86
C GLN A 86 -7.76 6.18 -27.63
N GLY A 87 -8.83 6.95 -27.75
CA GLY A 87 -10.20 6.42 -27.73
C GLY A 87 -10.58 5.62 -28.98
N LYS A 88 -11.74 4.95 -28.92
CA LYS A 88 -12.25 4.06 -29.99
C LYS A 88 -12.33 4.73 -31.37
N LYS A 89 -12.76 6.00 -31.43
CA LYS A 89 -12.91 6.75 -32.68
C LYS A 89 -11.55 7.05 -33.34
N ALA A 90 -10.55 7.44 -32.55
CA ALA A 90 -9.20 7.71 -33.04
C ALA A 90 -8.56 6.44 -33.60
N LYS A 91 -8.64 5.32 -32.87
CA LYS A 91 -8.13 4.02 -33.32
C LYS A 91 -8.81 3.54 -34.61
N ARG A 92 -10.12 3.73 -34.75
CA ARG A 92 -10.85 3.38 -35.97
C ARG A 92 -10.39 4.21 -37.17
N LYS A 93 -10.30 5.53 -37.00
CA LYS A 93 -9.84 6.45 -38.05
C LYS A 93 -8.39 6.15 -38.47
N ALA A 94 -7.51 5.80 -37.53
CA ALA A 94 -6.14 5.41 -37.84
C ALA A 94 -6.08 4.14 -38.70
N ARG A 95 -6.90 3.13 -38.37
CA ARG A 95 -7.02 1.89 -39.15
C ARG A 95 -7.60 2.13 -40.55
N GLU A 96 -8.64 2.96 -40.67
CA GLU A 96 -9.23 3.36 -41.95
C GLU A 96 -8.23 4.10 -42.85
N LYS A 97 -7.41 4.98 -42.26
CA LYS A 97 -6.35 5.69 -43.00
C LYS A 97 -5.30 4.73 -43.55
N GLN A 98 -4.82 3.78 -42.72
CA GLN A 98 -3.85 2.77 -43.16
C GLN A 98 -4.39 1.88 -44.29
N LEU A 99 -5.67 1.47 -44.21
CA LEU A 99 -6.31 0.70 -45.28
C LEU A 99 -6.41 1.49 -46.59
N LYS A 100 -6.70 2.78 -46.51
CA LYS A 100 -6.77 3.66 -47.70
C LYS A 100 -5.39 3.91 -48.33
N GLU A 101 -4.34 3.98 -47.52
CA GLU A 101 -2.96 4.14 -48.01
C GLU A 101 -2.38 2.85 -48.62
N ALA A 102 -2.92 1.69 -48.24
CA ALA A 102 -2.55 0.40 -48.78
C ALA A 102 -3.32 0.00 -50.07
N GLN A 103 -4.32 0.80 -50.47
CA GLN A 103 -5.06 0.66 -51.73
C GLN A 103 -4.47 1.54 -52.82
#